data_AF-A0A9W6WAG0-F1
#
_entry.id   AF-A0A9W6WAG0-F1
#
_cell.length_a   1.000
_cell.length_b   1.000
_cell.length_c   1.000
_cell.angle_alpha   90.00
_cell.angle_beta   90.00
_cell.angle_gamma   90.00
#
_symmetry.space_group_name_H-M   'P 1'
#
loop_
_entity.id
_entity.type
_entity.pdbx_description
1 polymer ?
#
loop_
_entity_poly.entity_id
_entity_poly.type
_entity_poly.pdbx_seq_one_letter_code
_entity_poly.pdbx_strand_id
1 'polypeptide(L)'
;MDDPGDAEWAFAPDSPLDVYEGTLYEGWEKCAESLPEFLVHNALFEAGYNATSRRYCYEVPEDLLPQLLTPMTEVAFGGWRWPSPGHRIFMGEGLVANMGPTQEDSAPFGGKPGYADIQIGSTDPTLLSYLDDIPDLNSVKAGLLG
;
A
#
# COMPACT_ATOMS: atom_id res chain seq x y z
N MET A 1 16.67 -19.58 10.21
CA MET A 1 15.38 -19.05 10.68
C MET A 1 15.04 -18.04 9.62
N ASP A 2 14.03 -18.32 8.80
CA ASP A 2 13.62 -17.37 7.77
C ASP A 2 13.21 -16.09 8.49
N ASP A 3 13.77 -14.97 8.05
CA ASP A 3 13.45 -13.64 8.55
C ASP A 3 11.93 -13.50 8.57
N PRO A 4 11.29 -13.12 9.70
CA PRO A 4 9.85 -12.81 9.67
C PRO A 4 9.51 -11.71 8.65
N GLY A 5 10.50 -10.99 8.14
CA GLY A 5 10.34 -10.04 7.03
C GLY A 5 9.61 -8.77 7.47
N ASP A 6 9.56 -8.52 8.78
CA ASP A 6 8.95 -7.32 9.33
C ASP A 6 9.85 -6.13 8.96
N ALA A 7 9.43 -5.39 7.95
CA ALA A 7 10.10 -4.18 7.53
C ALA A 7 9.95 -3.12 8.63
N GLU A 8 11.07 -2.60 9.13
CA GLU A 8 11.15 -1.62 10.21
C GLU A 8 11.56 -0.24 9.68
N TRP A 9 11.21 0.81 10.44
CA TRP A 9 11.69 2.16 10.18
C TRP A 9 12.13 2.85 11.48
N ALA A 10 13.08 3.78 11.36
CA ALA A 10 13.61 4.59 12.45
C ALA A 10 14.00 5.99 11.97
N PHE A 11 14.24 6.92 12.90
CA PHE A 11 14.80 8.24 12.60
C PHE A 11 16.05 8.50 13.46
N ALA A 12 16.98 9.29 12.95
CA ALA A 12 18.21 9.62 13.69
C ALA A 12 17.93 10.73 14.72
N PRO A 13 18.24 10.56 16.02
CA PRO A 13 18.00 11.60 17.02
C PRO A 13 18.82 12.87 16.77
N ASP A 14 20.03 12.73 16.21
CA ASP A 14 20.92 13.83 15.88
C ASP A 14 20.60 14.49 14.52
N SER A 15 19.71 13.86 13.73
CA SER A 15 19.21 14.36 12.45
C SER A 15 17.75 13.94 12.30
N PRO A 16 16.81 14.55 13.03
CA PRO A 16 15.44 14.02 13.20
C PRO A 16 14.59 14.08 11.92
N LEU A 17 15.09 14.71 10.86
CA LEU A 17 14.43 14.69 9.55
C LEU A 17 14.84 13.51 8.69
N ASP A 18 15.91 12.79 9.05
CA ASP A 18 16.38 11.61 8.33
C ASP A 18 15.64 10.36 8.82
N VAL A 19 15.00 9.68 7.88
CA VAL A 19 14.36 8.37 8.10
C VAL A 19 15.24 7.27 7.54
N TYR A 20 15.23 6.13 8.21
CA TYR A 20 15.92 4.91 7.80
C TYR A 20 14.93 3.77 7.77
N GLU A 21 14.99 2.95 6.74
CA GLU A 21 14.18 1.75 6.53
C GLU A 21 15.11 0.54 6.50
N GLY A 22 14.65 -0.62 6.97
CA GLY A 22 15.47 -1.82 6.96
C GLY A 22 14.70 -3.06 7.39
N THR A 23 15.40 -4.18 7.38
CA THR A 23 14.97 -5.40 8.07
C THR A 23 15.96 -5.68 9.21
N LEU A 24 15.53 -6.47 10.19
CA LEU A 24 16.32 -6.81 11.38
C LEU A 24 17.73 -7.34 11.06
N TYR A 25 17.94 -7.92 9.87
CA TYR A 25 19.18 -8.61 9.51
C TYR A 25 19.91 -8.07 8.27
N GLU A 26 19.26 -7.27 7.42
CA GLU A 26 19.86 -6.79 6.15
C GLU A 26 20.39 -5.35 6.24
N GLY A 27 20.23 -4.71 7.39
CA GLY A 27 20.77 -3.37 7.68
C GLY A 27 19.77 -2.25 7.41
N TRP A 28 20.24 -1.02 7.66
CA TRP A 28 19.43 0.19 7.56
C TRP A 28 19.86 1.01 6.35
N GLU A 29 18.91 1.34 5.48
CA GLU A 29 19.07 2.27 4.36
C GLU A 29 18.41 3.59 4.68
N LYS A 30 19.05 4.71 4.32
CA LYS A 30 18.42 6.02 4.46
C LYS A 30 17.30 6.17 3.43
N CYS A 31 16.10 6.49 3.88
CA CYS A 31 14.96 6.79 3.03
C CYS A 31 15.21 8.10 2.26
N ALA A 32 14.68 8.19 1.05
CA ALA A 32 14.73 9.42 0.26
C ALA A 32 13.77 10.50 0.80
N GLU A 33 12.72 10.08 1.51
CA GLU A 33 11.75 10.98 2.14
C GLU A 33 12.28 11.56 3.46
N SER A 34 11.92 12.81 3.71
CA SER A 34 12.06 13.41 5.03
C SER A 34 11.04 12.83 6.01
N LEU A 35 11.29 12.95 7.31
CA LEU A 35 10.37 12.45 8.34
C LEU A 35 8.92 12.93 8.15
N PRO A 36 8.62 14.21 7.86
CA PRO A 36 7.24 14.63 7.61
C PRO A 36 6.58 13.94 6.40
N GLU A 37 7.31 13.76 5.30
CA GLU A 37 6.82 13.09 4.09
C GLU A 37 6.54 11.60 4.38
N PHE A 38 7.49 10.94 5.02
CA PHE A 38 7.36 9.55 5.44
C PHE A 38 6.16 9.36 6.39
N LEU A 39 5.99 10.24 7.37
CA LEU A 39 4.87 10.15 8.31
C LEU A 39 3.51 10.37 7.63
N VAL A 40 3.43 11.18 6.57
CA VAL A 40 2.20 11.31 5.78
C VAL A 40 1.89 9.98 5.09
N HIS A 41 2.87 9.37 4.39
CA HIS A 41 2.65 8.06 3.77
C HIS A 41 2.31 6.98 4.79
N ASN A 42 3.06 6.89 5.89
CA ASN A 42 2.81 5.91 6.93
C ASN A 42 1.41 6.08 7.55
N ALA A 43 0.99 7.32 7.83
CA ALA A 43 -0.35 7.58 8.35
C ALA A 43 -1.45 7.17 7.36
N LEU A 44 -1.27 7.42 6.06
CA LEU A 44 -2.21 6.99 5.03
C LEU A 44 -2.25 5.47 4.91
N PHE A 45 -1.08 4.82 4.87
CA PHE A 45 -0.97 3.37 4.83
C PHE A 45 -1.76 2.73 5.98
N GLU A 46 -1.49 3.19 7.21
CA GLU A 46 -2.18 2.71 8.42
C GLU A 46 -3.68 3.01 8.39
N ALA A 47 -4.09 4.19 7.89
CA ALA A 47 -5.50 4.55 7.78
C ALA A 47 -6.25 3.63 6.80
N GLY A 48 -5.66 3.33 5.64
CA GLY A 48 -6.23 2.39 4.67
C GLY A 48 -6.25 0.97 5.20
N TYR A 49 -5.14 0.54 5.81
CA TYR A 49 -4.98 -0.81 6.35
C TYR A 49 -5.93 -1.11 7.51
N ASN A 50 -6.20 -0.12 8.37
CA ASN A 50 -7.08 -0.25 9.54
C ASN A 50 -8.49 0.33 9.33
N ALA A 51 -8.87 0.67 8.09
CA ALA A 51 -10.19 1.22 7.81
C ALA A 51 -11.32 0.24 8.21
N THR A 52 -12.44 0.79 8.69
CA THR A 52 -13.63 0.03 9.11
C THR A 52 -14.16 -0.86 8.00
N SER A 53 -14.15 -0.35 6.76
CA SER A 53 -14.55 -1.08 5.56
C SER A 53 -13.38 -1.15 4.59
N ARG A 54 -13.06 -2.36 4.13
CA ARG A 54 -11.97 -2.59 3.17
C ARG A 54 -12.39 -3.48 2.01
N ARG A 55 -11.70 -3.31 0.89
CA ARG A 55 -11.72 -4.21 -0.27
C ARG A 55 -10.29 -4.57 -0.61
N TYR A 56 -10.03 -5.87 -0.76
CA TYR A 56 -8.80 -6.36 -1.36
C TYR A 56 -9.10 -6.78 -2.79
N CYS A 57 -8.41 -6.19 -3.75
CA CYS A 57 -8.47 -6.52 -5.16
C CYS A 57 -7.17 -7.24 -5.49
N TYR A 58 -7.25 -8.51 -5.87
CA TYR A 58 -6.08 -9.34 -6.13
C TYR A 58 -5.85 -9.48 -7.62
N GLU A 59 -4.57 -9.52 -8.01
CA GLU A 59 -4.15 -9.71 -9.40
C GLU A 59 -4.90 -8.77 -10.36
N VAL A 60 -4.96 -7.48 -10.04
CA VAL A 60 -5.64 -6.48 -10.87
C VAL A 60 -4.81 -6.22 -12.11
N PRO A 61 -5.33 -6.50 -13.32
CA PRO A 61 -4.67 -6.15 -14.57
C PRO A 61 -4.34 -4.65 -14.67
N GLU A 62 -3.18 -4.31 -15.23
CA GLU A 62 -2.73 -2.92 -15.36
C GLU A 62 -3.72 -2.02 -16.12
N ASP A 63 -4.47 -2.56 -17.08
CA ASP A 63 -5.47 -1.83 -17.86
C ASP A 63 -6.74 -1.47 -17.07
N LEU A 64 -7.01 -2.16 -15.96
CA LEU A 64 -8.11 -1.82 -15.03
C LEU A 64 -7.71 -0.77 -13.98
N LEU A 65 -6.41 -0.53 -13.76
CA LEU A 65 -5.92 0.40 -12.74
C LEU A 65 -6.47 1.83 -12.92
N PRO A 66 -6.55 2.42 -14.13
CA PRO A 66 -7.10 3.76 -14.29
C PRO A 66 -8.55 3.86 -13.83
N GLN A 67 -9.37 2.85 -14.10
CA GLN A 67 -10.77 2.82 -13.67
C GLN A 67 -10.89 2.67 -12.15
N LEU A 68 -10.14 1.72 -11.58
CA LEU A 68 -10.15 1.45 -10.14
C LEU A 68 -9.65 2.65 -9.33
N LEU A 69 -8.61 3.34 -9.82
CA LEU A 69 -7.99 4.49 -9.13
C LEU A 69 -8.61 5.84 -9.50
N THR A 70 -9.58 5.89 -10.41
CA THR A 70 -10.26 7.13 -10.86
C THR A 70 -10.68 8.08 -9.73
N PRO A 71 -11.27 7.64 -8.59
CA PRO A 71 -11.71 8.56 -7.54
C PRO A 71 -10.57 9.06 -6.63
N MET A 72 -9.32 8.67 -6.89
CA MET A 72 -8.18 8.94 -6.03
C MET A 72 -7.03 9.57 -6.80
N THR A 73 -6.16 10.25 -6.08
CA THR A 73 -4.90 10.79 -6.59
C THR A 73 -3.75 10.14 -5.84
N GLU A 74 -2.67 9.84 -6.55
CA GLU A 74 -1.46 9.34 -5.91
C GLU A 74 -0.89 10.39 -4.95
N VAL A 75 -0.55 9.95 -3.75
CA VAL A 75 0.29 10.71 -2.82
C VAL A 75 1.71 10.18 -3.01
N ALA A 76 2.59 11.03 -3.56
CA ALA A 76 3.96 10.64 -3.88
C ALA A 76 4.96 11.72 -3.47
N PHE A 77 5.91 11.32 -2.63
CA PHE A 77 7.13 12.07 -2.31
C PHE A 77 8.40 11.41 -2.88
N GLY A 78 8.27 10.20 -3.44
CA GLY A 78 9.30 9.51 -4.22
C GLY A 78 10.22 8.58 -3.43
N GLY A 79 10.04 8.44 -2.12
CA GLY A 79 10.84 7.53 -1.27
C GLY A 79 10.10 6.33 -0.72
N TRP A 80 8.76 6.27 -0.83
CA TRP A 80 7.96 5.19 -0.28
C TRP A 80 8.32 3.82 -0.87
N ARG A 81 8.74 2.89 0.00
CA ARG A 81 9.13 1.52 -0.35
C ARG A 81 8.54 0.49 0.60
N TRP A 82 7.55 0.85 1.41
CA TRP A 82 7.03 -0.04 2.45
C TRP A 82 5.75 -0.79 2.00
N PRO A 83 5.61 -2.08 2.34
CA PRO A 83 6.59 -2.96 3.01
C PRO A 83 7.71 -3.45 2.07
N SER A 84 7.57 -3.25 0.76
CA SER A 84 8.60 -3.57 -0.23
C SER A 84 8.58 -2.58 -1.42
N PRO A 85 9.64 -2.53 -2.26
CA PRO A 85 9.66 -1.64 -3.42
C PRO A 85 8.48 -1.86 -4.38
N GLY A 86 7.96 -0.77 -4.95
CA GLY A 86 6.86 -0.80 -5.91
C GLY A 86 5.48 -0.52 -5.30
N HIS A 87 5.40 -0.40 -3.97
CA HIS A 87 4.19 0.05 -3.30
C HIS A 87 3.92 1.54 -3.53
N ARG A 88 2.64 1.90 -3.66
CA ARG A 88 2.15 3.26 -3.93
C ARG A 88 0.88 3.53 -3.12
N ILE A 89 0.69 4.78 -2.72
CA ILE A 89 -0.47 5.22 -1.91
C ILE A 89 -1.31 6.18 -2.73
N PHE A 90 -2.63 5.98 -2.70
CA PHE A 90 -3.60 6.86 -3.33
C PHE A 90 -4.63 7.33 -2.30
N MET A 91 -5.10 8.56 -2.44
CA MET A 91 -6.10 9.16 -1.57
C MET A 91 -7.20 9.83 -2.39
N GLY A 92 -8.45 9.66 -1.96
CA GLY A 92 -9.63 10.32 -2.49
C GLY A 92 -10.53 10.81 -1.37
N GLU A 93 -11.71 11.32 -1.71
CA GLU A 93 -12.69 11.74 -0.71
C GLU A 93 -13.17 10.53 0.11
N GLY A 94 -12.66 10.39 1.34
CA GLY A 94 -12.99 9.27 2.24
C GLY A 94 -12.42 7.91 1.82
N LEU A 95 -11.47 7.88 0.87
CA LEU A 95 -10.82 6.67 0.36
C LEU A 95 -9.31 6.74 0.53
N VAL A 96 -8.70 5.63 0.94
CA VAL A 96 -7.25 5.43 0.86
C VAL A 96 -6.98 4.07 0.21
N ALA A 97 -6.11 4.03 -0.79
CA ALA A 97 -5.69 2.79 -1.41
C ALA A 97 -4.18 2.58 -1.27
N ASN A 98 -3.82 1.35 -0.90
CA ASN A 98 -2.46 0.83 -0.90
C ASN A 98 -2.34 -0.13 -2.08
N MET A 99 -1.52 0.22 -3.07
CA MET A 99 -1.22 -0.64 -4.22
C MET A 99 0.18 -1.20 -4.08
N GLY A 100 0.38 -2.47 -4.44
CA GLY A 100 1.68 -3.11 -4.49
C GLY A 100 1.77 -4.11 -5.64
N PRO A 101 2.98 -4.63 -5.93
CA PRO A 101 3.14 -5.69 -6.92
C PRO A 101 2.43 -6.97 -6.44
N THR A 102 1.66 -7.59 -7.33
CA THR A 102 1.18 -8.97 -7.12
C THR A 102 2.38 -9.91 -7.05
N GLN A 103 2.44 -10.83 -6.09
CA GLN A 103 3.55 -11.79 -5.98
C GLN A 103 3.31 -13.02 -6.87
N GLU A 104 4.37 -13.56 -7.46
CA GLU A 104 4.36 -14.85 -8.16
C GLU A 104 4.05 -16.00 -7.19
N ASP A 105 3.17 -16.92 -7.61
CA ASP A 105 2.75 -18.08 -6.81
C ASP A 105 3.84 -19.17 -6.67
N SER A 106 4.98 -19.00 -7.36
CA SER A 106 6.05 -19.98 -7.37
C SER A 106 7.43 -19.33 -7.50
N ALA A 107 8.46 -20.05 -7.04
CA ALA A 107 9.83 -19.57 -7.09
C ALA A 107 10.35 -19.44 -8.55
N PRO A 108 11.15 -18.40 -8.87
CA PRO A 108 11.62 -17.36 -7.96
C PRO A 108 10.51 -16.36 -7.62
N PHE A 109 10.32 -16.09 -6.32
CA PHE A 109 9.35 -15.12 -5.84
C PHE A 109 9.73 -13.72 -6.36
N GLY A 110 8.74 -13.01 -6.90
CA GLY A 110 8.91 -11.69 -7.48
C GLY A 110 7.56 -11.10 -7.86
N GLY A 111 7.56 -9.86 -8.37
CA GLY A 111 6.34 -9.23 -8.87
C GLY A 111 5.87 -9.88 -10.17
N LYS A 112 4.62 -10.37 -10.20
CA LYS A 112 3.93 -10.86 -11.38
C LYS A 112 3.70 -9.69 -12.36
N PRO A 113 4.36 -9.67 -13.53
CA PRO A 113 4.28 -8.52 -14.43
C PRO A 113 2.86 -8.32 -14.98
N GLY A 114 2.43 -7.06 -15.12
CA GLY A 114 1.11 -6.72 -15.66
C GLY A 114 -0.03 -6.78 -14.65
N TYR A 115 0.26 -7.08 -13.38
CA TYR A 115 -0.72 -7.20 -12.32
C TYR A 115 -0.30 -6.44 -11.05
N ALA A 116 -1.28 -5.94 -10.31
CA ALA A 116 -1.08 -5.32 -9.01
C ALA A 116 -2.11 -5.82 -7.99
N ASP A 117 -1.73 -5.86 -6.72
CA ASP A 117 -2.64 -6.08 -5.61
C ASP A 117 -2.99 -4.72 -4.97
N ILE A 118 -4.27 -4.50 -4.71
CA ILE A 118 -4.77 -3.22 -4.21
C ILE A 118 -5.69 -3.45 -3.02
N GLN A 119 -5.35 -2.84 -1.89
CA GLN A 119 -6.25 -2.68 -0.76
C GLN A 119 -6.85 -1.28 -0.81
N ILE A 120 -8.17 -1.15 -0.73
CA ILE A 120 -8.87 0.14 -0.59
C ILE A 120 -9.65 0.15 0.72
N GLY A 121 -9.40 1.16 1.55
CA GLY A 121 -10.05 1.38 2.83
C GLY A 121 -10.93 2.63 2.84
N SER A 122 -12.03 2.55 3.59
CA SER A 122 -12.90 3.68 3.92
C SER A 122 -13.54 3.53 5.30
N THR A 123 -13.88 4.65 5.92
CA THR A 123 -14.78 4.68 7.09
C THR A 123 -16.25 4.57 6.69
N ASP A 124 -16.60 4.83 5.42
CA ASP A 124 -17.95 4.70 4.87
C ASP A 124 -17.97 3.59 3.81
N PRO A 125 -18.66 2.46 4.06
CA PRO A 125 -18.71 1.35 3.10
C PRO A 125 -19.37 1.72 1.77
N THR A 126 -20.20 2.77 1.71
CA THR A 126 -20.87 3.19 0.48
C THR A 126 -19.89 3.75 -0.54
N LEU A 127 -18.77 4.32 -0.09
CA LEU A 127 -17.69 4.82 -0.95
C LEU A 127 -16.93 3.71 -1.68
N LEU A 128 -17.07 2.45 -1.25
CA LEU A 128 -16.46 1.28 -1.91
C LEU A 128 -17.40 0.61 -2.92
N SER A 129 -18.64 1.09 -3.08
CA SER A 129 -19.64 0.44 -3.94
C SER A 129 -19.30 0.49 -5.42
N TYR A 130 -18.57 1.53 -5.88
CA TYR A 130 -18.16 1.64 -7.29
C TYR A 130 -17.29 0.48 -7.78
N LEU A 131 -16.61 -0.23 -6.86
CA LEU A 131 -15.81 -1.40 -7.18
C LEU A 131 -16.69 -2.58 -7.66
N ASP A 132 -17.94 -2.64 -7.20
CA ASP A 132 -18.88 -3.67 -7.62
C ASP A 132 -19.34 -3.46 -9.09
N ASP A 133 -19.11 -2.27 -9.66
CA ASP A 133 -19.43 -1.91 -11.05
C ASP A 133 -18.26 -2.10 -12.02
N ILE A 134 -17.08 -2.52 -11.56
CA ILE A 134 -15.90 -2.77 -12.40
C ILE A 134 -15.95 -4.22 -12.90
N PRO A 135 -16.13 -4.46 -14.22
CA PRO A 135 -16.17 -5.81 -14.77
C PRO A 135 -14.86 -6.55 -14.51
N ASP A 136 -14.96 -7.86 -14.26
CA ASP A 136 -13.82 -8.78 -14.11
C ASP A 136 -12.87 -8.47 -12.94
N LEU A 137 -13.24 -7.53 -12.06
CA LEU A 137 -12.47 -7.22 -10.85
C LEU A 137 -12.66 -8.32 -9.79
N ASN A 138 -11.59 -9.04 -9.49
CA ASN A 138 -11.57 -9.99 -8.37
C ASN A 138 -11.35 -9.25 -7.05
N SER A 139 -12.43 -8.94 -6.32
CA SER A 139 -12.36 -8.27 -5.02
C SER A 139 -13.04 -9.02 -3.87
N VAL A 140 -12.44 -8.93 -2.68
CA VAL A 140 -12.94 -9.54 -1.44
C VAL A 140 -13.21 -8.43 -0.41
N LYS A 141 -14.38 -8.47 0.21
CA LYS A 141 -14.74 -7.57 1.32
C LYS A 141 -13.97 -7.98 2.57
N ALA A 142 -13.30 -7.03 3.21
CA ALA A 142 -12.64 -7.25 4.49
C ALA A 142 -13.07 -6.19 5.50
N GLY A 143 -13.29 -6.62 6.74
CA GLY A 143 -13.86 -5.79 7.80
C GLY A 143 -14.43 -6.69 8.89
N LEU A 144 -14.51 -6.18 10.11
CA LEU A 144 -15.19 -6.89 11.19
C LEU A 144 -16.65 -7.11 10.77
N LEU A 145 -17.07 -8.37 10.73
CA LEU A 145 -18.49 -8.70 10.86
C LEU A 145 -18.91 -8.12 12.22
N GLY A 146 -19.55 -6.95 12.19
CA GLY A 146 -20.25 -6.40 13.36
C GLY A 146 -21.45 -7.27 13.71
#